data_AF-A0A7Y7B7I4-F1
#
_entry.id   AF-A0A7Y7B7I4-F1
#
_cell.length_a   1.000
_cell.length_b   1.000
_cell.length_c   1.000
_cell.angle_alpha   90.00
_cell.angle_beta   90.00
_cell.angle_gamma   90.00
#
_symmetry.space_group_name_H-M   'P 1'
#
loop_
_entity.id
_entity.type
_entity.pdbx_description
1 polymer ?
#
loop_
_entity_poly.entity_id
_entity_poly.type
_entity_poly.pdbx_seq_one_letter_code
_entity_poly.pdbx_strand_id
1 'polypeptide(L)'
;MTTSSRTLGEWFSEFEQEAFRLETLDDYSKSGSVEAYQAFLAGKEQPESFKSSDWVTTVANATRAGKRMYRVHIVSRPLTDYLRFELGWGYQRNMTAGEEFYILDTTVQENPLPQAPDFWMFDNQVVSAMSYDGAGKFLGSEFIGSDRLSEFTTYRDTALAHAEPFPEWWAKHGE
;
A
#
# COMPACT_ATOMS: atom_id res chain seq x y z
N MET A 1 16.86 -5.58 -29.60
CA MET A 1 16.95 -5.71 -28.14
C MET A 1 15.56 -6.01 -27.64
N THR A 2 15.33 -7.25 -27.21
CA THR A 2 14.06 -7.69 -26.61
C THR A 2 13.98 -7.06 -25.23
N THR A 3 13.26 -5.95 -25.09
CA THR A 3 12.80 -5.47 -23.79
C THR A 3 11.80 -6.51 -23.28
N SER A 4 12.29 -7.48 -22.50
CA SER A 4 11.39 -8.32 -21.71
C SER A 4 10.74 -7.38 -20.70
N SER A 5 9.49 -6.99 -20.93
CA SER A 5 8.76 -6.15 -19.98
C SER A 5 8.50 -7.01 -18.74
N ARG A 6 9.25 -6.75 -17.66
CA ARG A 6 8.97 -7.38 -16.36
C ARG A 6 7.53 -7.09 -15.96
N THR A 7 6.85 -8.09 -15.46
CA THR A 7 5.54 -7.98 -14.80
C THR A 7 5.69 -7.31 -13.43
N LEU A 8 4.58 -6.81 -12.88
CA LEU A 8 4.57 -6.26 -11.52
C LEU A 8 5.03 -7.29 -10.47
N GLY A 9 4.65 -8.56 -10.63
CA GLY A 9 5.07 -9.64 -9.74
C GLY A 9 6.59 -9.86 -9.74
N GLU A 10 7.23 -9.79 -10.92
CA GLU A 10 8.69 -9.92 -11.03
C GLU A 10 9.41 -8.75 -10.34
N TRP A 11 8.87 -7.52 -10.40
CA TRP A 11 9.46 -6.37 -9.73
C TRP A 11 9.55 -6.53 -8.21
N PHE A 12 8.58 -7.18 -7.57
CA PHE A 12 8.65 -7.45 -6.13
C PHE A 12 9.78 -8.41 -5.72
N SER A 13 10.33 -9.17 -6.67
CA SER A 13 11.48 -10.04 -6.43
C SER A 13 12.81 -9.38 -6.83
N GLU A 14 12.76 -8.52 -7.86
CA GLU A 14 13.94 -7.99 -8.56
C GLU A 14 14.39 -6.62 -8.07
N PHE A 15 13.54 -5.82 -7.43
CA PHE A 15 13.94 -4.47 -6.96
C PHE A 15 15.15 -4.54 -6.02
N GLU A 16 16.02 -3.54 -6.04
CA GLU A 16 17.34 -3.61 -5.38
C GLU A 16 17.42 -2.86 -4.06
N GLN A 17 16.72 -1.73 -3.96
CA GLN A 17 16.84 -0.79 -2.84
C GLN A 17 15.52 -0.62 -2.13
N GLU A 18 14.46 -0.24 -2.85
CA GLU A 18 13.21 0.13 -2.23
C GLU A 18 11.97 -0.08 -3.10
N ALA A 19 10.86 -0.43 -2.45
CA ALA A 19 9.53 -0.47 -3.04
C ALA A 19 8.58 0.42 -2.22
N PHE A 20 8.04 1.45 -2.86
CA PHE A 20 7.10 2.40 -2.30
C PHE A 20 5.68 2.14 -2.83
N ARG A 21 4.69 2.22 -1.93
CA ARG A 21 3.26 2.14 -2.25
C ARG A 21 2.54 3.43 -1.84
N LEU A 22 1.80 4.04 -2.76
CA LEU A 22 0.77 5.03 -2.42
C LEU A 22 -0.62 4.42 -2.57
N GLU A 23 -1.40 4.49 -1.50
CA GLU A 23 -2.83 4.13 -1.45
C GLU A 23 -3.68 5.38 -1.26
N THR A 24 -4.72 5.54 -2.07
CA THR A 24 -5.58 6.72 -2.10
C THR A 24 -7.06 6.43 -1.88
N LEU A 25 -7.46 5.15 -1.75
CA LEU A 25 -8.85 4.72 -1.64
C LEU A 25 -9.18 4.22 -0.23
N ASP A 26 -10.37 4.54 0.25
CA ASP A 26 -10.86 4.04 1.55
C ASP A 26 -11.40 2.59 1.49
N ASP A 27 -11.42 1.95 0.32
CA ASP A 27 -11.97 0.60 0.12
C ASP A 27 -11.23 -0.19 -0.97
N TYR A 28 -10.57 -1.27 -0.54
CA TYR A 28 -9.94 -2.27 -1.41
C TYR A 28 -10.55 -3.68 -1.19
N SER A 29 -11.76 -3.77 -0.62
CA SER A 29 -12.41 -5.00 -0.14
C SER A 29 -12.64 -6.09 -1.19
N LYS A 30 -12.55 -5.77 -2.48
CA LYS A 30 -12.66 -6.71 -3.60
C LYS A 30 -11.33 -7.10 -4.23
N SER A 31 -10.22 -6.57 -3.74
CA SER A 31 -8.86 -6.88 -4.21
C SER A 31 -7.99 -7.56 -3.15
N GLY A 32 -8.31 -7.39 -1.88
CA GLY A 32 -7.64 -8.04 -0.76
C GLY A 32 -8.17 -9.44 -0.40
N SER A 33 -7.85 -9.88 0.82
CA SER A 33 -8.41 -11.13 1.36
C SER A 33 -9.88 -10.94 1.74
N VAL A 34 -10.78 -11.24 0.78
CA VAL A 34 -12.24 -11.15 0.97
C VAL A 34 -12.69 -11.98 2.18
N GLU A 35 -12.15 -13.18 2.35
CA GLU A 35 -12.46 -14.06 3.49
C GLU A 35 -12.09 -13.40 4.82
N ALA A 36 -10.88 -12.84 4.93
CA ALA A 36 -10.45 -12.17 6.15
C ALA A 36 -11.27 -10.92 6.46
N TYR A 37 -11.64 -10.16 5.42
CA TYR A 37 -12.51 -9.00 5.59
C TYR A 37 -13.90 -9.41 6.10
N GLN A 38 -14.49 -10.48 5.54
CA GLN A 38 -15.77 -11.01 6.05
C GLN A 38 -15.66 -11.54 7.49
N ALA A 39 -14.52 -12.16 7.85
CA ALA A 39 -14.27 -12.58 9.23
C ALA A 39 -14.19 -11.38 10.19
N PHE A 40 -13.52 -10.31 9.79
CA PHE A 40 -13.42 -9.06 10.55
C PHE A 40 -14.81 -8.44 10.80
N LEU A 41 -15.62 -8.29 9.75
CA LEU A 41 -16.99 -7.78 9.88
C LEU A 41 -17.87 -8.65 10.79
N ALA A 42 -17.61 -9.95 10.83
CA ALA A 42 -18.32 -10.89 11.69
C ALA A 42 -17.77 -10.96 13.13
N GLY A 43 -16.75 -10.16 13.49
CA GLY A 43 -16.10 -10.20 14.79
C GLY A 43 -15.39 -11.53 15.09
N LYS A 44 -14.97 -12.26 14.05
CA LYS A 44 -14.27 -13.54 14.16
C LYS A 44 -12.77 -13.34 14.25
N GLU A 45 -12.06 -14.37 14.68
CA GLU A 45 -10.60 -14.38 14.66
C GLU A 45 -10.05 -14.34 13.22
N GLN A 46 -8.80 -13.88 13.09
CA GLN A 46 -8.08 -13.86 11.83
C GLN A 46 -7.95 -15.28 11.24
N PRO A 47 -8.38 -15.53 10.00
CA PRO A 47 -8.17 -16.81 9.32
C PRO A 47 -6.68 -17.15 9.21
N GLU A 48 -6.33 -18.43 9.27
CA GLU A 48 -4.93 -18.85 9.14
C GLU A 48 -4.34 -18.50 7.77
N SER A 49 -5.17 -18.59 6.71
CA SER A 49 -4.83 -18.15 5.35
C SER A 49 -4.43 -16.68 5.28
N PHE A 50 -4.99 -15.84 6.16
CA PHE A 50 -4.59 -14.44 6.28
C PHE A 50 -3.25 -14.31 6.99
N LYS A 51 -3.02 -15.04 8.09
CA LYS A 51 -1.76 -14.96 8.84
C LYS A 51 -0.55 -15.40 8.01
N SER A 52 -0.72 -16.44 7.18
CA SER A 52 0.35 -17.02 6.35
C SER A 52 0.34 -16.53 4.90
N SER A 53 -0.12 -15.30 4.64
CA SER A 53 -0.24 -14.77 3.27
C SER A 53 1.12 -14.70 2.54
N ASP A 54 1.15 -15.10 1.27
CA ASP A 54 2.34 -15.01 0.40
C ASP A 54 2.96 -13.61 0.37
N TRP A 55 2.13 -12.56 0.47
CA TRP A 55 2.60 -11.19 0.53
C TRP A 55 3.51 -10.93 1.74
N VAL A 56 3.16 -11.47 2.91
CA VAL A 56 3.99 -11.35 4.13
C VAL A 56 5.36 -12.00 3.90
N THR A 57 5.39 -13.13 3.18
CA THR A 57 6.64 -13.79 2.80
C THR A 57 7.47 -12.94 1.84
N THR A 58 6.84 -12.32 0.84
CA THR A 58 7.51 -11.38 -0.10
C THR A 58 8.16 -10.22 0.66
N VAL A 59 7.40 -9.55 1.54
CA VAL A 59 7.92 -8.46 2.38
C VAL A 59 9.09 -8.95 3.23
N ALA A 60 8.91 -10.06 3.96
CA ALA A 60 9.94 -10.60 4.85
C ALA A 60 11.22 -11.00 4.10
N ASN A 61 11.12 -11.47 2.87
CA ASN A 61 12.28 -11.78 2.04
C ASN A 61 13.03 -10.52 1.64
N ALA A 62 12.31 -9.48 1.19
CA ALA A 62 12.91 -8.22 0.80
C ALA A 62 13.59 -7.50 1.98
N THR A 63 12.91 -7.41 3.13
CA THR A 63 13.42 -6.72 4.32
C THR A 63 14.63 -7.44 4.92
N ARG A 64 14.64 -8.77 4.95
CA ARG A 64 15.82 -9.56 5.36
C ARG A 64 17.01 -9.40 4.42
N ALA A 65 16.76 -9.11 3.14
CA ALA A 65 17.80 -8.80 2.17
C ALA A 65 18.31 -7.34 2.28
N GLY A 66 17.84 -6.56 3.26
CA GLY A 66 18.24 -5.17 3.47
C GLY A 66 17.52 -4.17 2.57
N LYS A 67 16.48 -4.60 1.84
CA LYS A 67 15.66 -3.73 0.98
C LYS A 67 14.53 -3.11 1.80
N ARG A 68 14.09 -1.91 1.43
CA ARG A 68 13.00 -1.21 2.11
C ARG A 68 11.66 -1.43 1.40
N MET A 69 10.62 -1.79 2.14
CA MET A 69 9.24 -1.77 1.62
C MET A 69 8.41 -0.88 2.51
N TYR A 70 7.76 0.11 1.91
CA TYR A 70 7.04 1.11 2.68
C TYR A 70 5.85 1.69 1.94
N ARG A 71 4.90 2.16 2.71
CA ARG A 71 3.59 2.59 2.22
C ARG A 71 3.15 3.89 2.85
N VAL A 72 2.62 4.78 2.03
CA VAL A 72 1.78 5.90 2.50
C VAL A 72 0.34 5.64 2.09
N HIS A 73 -0.58 5.75 3.04
CA HIS A 73 -2.01 5.73 2.77
C HIS A 73 -2.60 7.11 3.08
N ILE A 74 -3.27 7.71 2.10
CA ILE A 74 -4.08 8.90 2.29
C ILE A 74 -5.42 8.48 2.88
N VAL A 75 -5.71 8.93 4.10
CA VAL A 75 -6.90 8.52 4.84
C VAL A 75 -7.68 9.74 5.29
N SER A 76 -9.01 9.63 5.33
CA SER A 76 -9.88 10.59 6.01
C SER A 76 -10.75 9.88 7.04
N ARG A 77 -11.07 10.56 8.15
CA ARG A 77 -11.91 10.01 9.23
C ARG A 77 -13.35 10.54 9.13
N PRO A 78 -14.35 9.77 9.61
CA PRO A 78 -14.25 8.48 10.31
C PRO A 78 -13.80 7.33 9.39
N LEU A 79 -13.08 6.35 9.96
CA LEU A 79 -12.61 5.20 9.20
C LEU A 79 -13.77 4.34 8.71
N THR A 80 -13.69 3.92 7.45
CA THR A 80 -14.59 2.88 6.90
C THR A 80 -14.28 1.53 7.57
N ASP A 81 -15.20 0.58 7.48
CA ASP A 81 -14.96 -0.77 7.99
C ASP A 81 -13.78 -1.45 7.29
N TYR A 82 -13.58 -1.17 6.00
CA TYR A 82 -12.43 -1.67 5.27
C TYR A 82 -11.12 -1.06 5.79
N LEU A 83 -11.07 0.26 6.03
CA LEU A 83 -9.89 0.89 6.62
C LEU A 83 -9.58 0.34 8.02
N ARG A 84 -10.60 0.15 8.87
CA ARG A 84 -10.41 -0.48 10.19
C ARG A 84 -9.81 -1.90 10.06
N PHE A 85 -10.29 -2.68 9.10
CA PHE A 85 -9.73 -4.00 8.79
C PHE A 85 -8.29 -3.91 8.29
N GLU A 86 -8.02 -3.06 7.32
CA GLU A 86 -6.72 -2.96 6.67
C GLU A 86 -5.65 -2.44 7.62
N LEU A 87 -5.94 -1.36 8.35
CA LEU A 87 -5.05 -0.78 9.35
C LEU A 87 -4.91 -1.71 10.56
N GLY A 88 -6.02 -2.21 11.08
CA GLY A 88 -6.05 -3.00 12.32
C GLY A 88 -5.51 -4.42 12.16
N TRP A 89 -5.72 -5.08 11.02
CA TRP A 89 -5.21 -6.44 10.79
C TRP A 89 -4.08 -6.47 9.77
N GLY A 90 -4.26 -5.84 8.61
CA GLY A 90 -3.31 -5.89 7.50
C GLY A 90 -1.97 -5.25 7.83
N TYR A 91 -1.99 -3.98 8.26
CA TYR A 91 -0.77 -3.21 8.50
C TYR A 91 -0.01 -3.77 9.70
N GLN A 92 -0.72 -4.07 10.80
CA GLN A 92 -0.12 -4.71 11.97
C GLN A 92 0.57 -6.03 11.61
N ARG A 93 -0.05 -6.89 10.79
CA ARG A 93 0.55 -8.13 10.32
C ARG A 93 1.79 -7.87 9.45
N ASN A 94 1.69 -7.01 8.44
CA ASN A 94 2.79 -6.76 7.51
C ASN A 94 3.99 -6.07 8.17
N MET A 95 3.75 -5.24 9.19
CA MET A 95 4.83 -4.66 10.02
C MET A 95 5.68 -5.72 10.70
N THR A 96 5.12 -6.88 11.07
CA THR A 96 5.92 -7.99 11.64
C THR A 96 6.92 -8.58 10.63
N ALA A 97 6.68 -8.39 9.33
CA ALA A 97 7.60 -8.74 8.24
C ALA A 97 8.55 -7.59 7.86
N GLY A 98 8.40 -6.42 8.47
CA GLY A 98 9.26 -5.24 8.25
C GLY A 98 8.74 -4.23 7.23
N GLU A 99 7.49 -4.31 6.77
CA GLU A 99 6.89 -3.23 5.97
C GLU A 99 6.67 -1.99 6.85
N GLU A 100 7.09 -0.83 6.37
CA GLU A 100 6.86 0.45 7.05
C GLU A 100 5.57 1.11 6.54
N PHE A 101 4.78 1.68 7.44
CA PHE A 101 3.53 2.35 7.08
C PHE A 101 3.51 3.78 7.60
N TYR A 102 2.92 4.65 6.80
CA TYR A 102 2.75 6.07 7.08
C TYR A 102 1.34 6.48 6.69
N ILE A 103 0.71 7.36 7.49
CA ILE A 103 -0.64 7.84 7.25
C ILE A 103 -0.60 9.33 6.93
N LEU A 104 -1.09 9.69 5.74
CA LEU A 104 -1.39 11.07 5.37
C LEU A 104 -2.87 11.31 5.72
N ASP A 105 -3.11 11.86 6.91
CA ASP A 105 -4.46 12.16 7.39
C ASP A 105 -4.97 13.49 6.83
N THR A 106 -6.08 13.44 6.09
CA THR A 106 -6.73 14.58 5.45
C THR A 106 -7.99 15.04 6.18
N THR A 107 -8.25 14.53 7.40
CA THR A 107 -9.45 14.85 8.19
C THR A 107 -9.57 16.34 8.51
N VAL A 108 -8.45 17.03 8.76
CA VAL A 108 -8.41 18.44 9.18
C VAL A 108 -7.60 19.33 8.24
N GLN A 109 -7.17 18.79 7.09
CA GLN A 109 -6.38 19.50 6.09
C GLN A 109 -6.76 19.03 4.69
N GLU A 110 -6.59 19.90 3.69
CA GLU A 110 -6.79 19.51 2.29
C GLU A 110 -5.80 18.40 1.89
N ASN A 111 -6.24 17.47 1.06
CA ASN A 111 -5.35 16.46 0.47
C ASN A 111 -4.33 17.17 -0.45
N PRO A 112 -3.02 17.11 -0.17
CA PRO A 112 -2.00 17.73 -1.02
C PRO A 112 -1.79 17.00 -2.35
N LEU A 113 -2.40 15.82 -2.52
CA LEU A 113 -2.22 14.92 -3.65
C LEU A 113 -3.57 14.52 -4.30
N PRO A 114 -4.47 15.46 -4.65
CA PRO A 114 -5.80 15.12 -5.14
C PRO A 114 -5.79 14.49 -6.54
N GLN A 115 -4.66 14.55 -7.25
CA GLN A 115 -4.48 14.00 -8.60
C GLN A 115 -3.62 12.73 -8.62
N ALA A 116 -3.03 12.34 -7.48
CA ALA A 116 -2.18 11.16 -7.43
C ALA A 116 -3.05 9.89 -7.56
N PRO A 117 -2.72 8.97 -8.49
CA PRO A 117 -3.37 7.68 -8.51
C PRO A 117 -2.77 6.78 -7.42
N ASP A 118 -3.37 5.62 -7.23
CA ASP A 118 -2.69 4.50 -6.59
C ASP A 118 -1.50 4.03 -7.44
N PHE A 119 -0.33 3.85 -6.84
CA PHE A 119 0.82 3.27 -7.56
C PHE A 119 1.79 2.52 -6.65
N TRP A 120 2.60 1.67 -7.29
CA TRP A 120 3.86 1.17 -6.78
C TRP A 120 5.02 1.87 -7.48
N MET A 121 6.10 2.15 -6.76
CA MET A 121 7.36 2.63 -7.30
C MET A 121 8.50 1.75 -6.79
N PHE A 122 9.39 1.34 -7.69
CA PHE A 122 10.55 0.51 -7.39
C PHE A 122 11.83 1.27 -7.74
N ASP A 123 12.76 1.32 -6.79
CA ASP A 123 14.11 1.88 -6.92
C ASP A 123 14.17 3.30 -7.52
N ASN A 124 13.09 4.07 -7.38
CA ASN A 124 12.92 5.41 -7.97
C ASN A 124 13.10 5.44 -9.48
N GLN A 125 12.82 4.32 -10.15
CA GLN A 125 13.06 4.15 -11.57
C GLN A 125 11.86 3.59 -12.31
N VAL A 126 11.07 2.75 -11.63
CA VAL A 126 9.92 2.08 -12.26
C VAL A 126 8.68 2.35 -11.45
N VAL A 127 7.64 2.78 -12.15
CA VAL A 127 6.34 3.08 -11.56
C VAL A 127 5.29 2.21 -12.23
N SER A 128 4.43 1.61 -11.42
CA SER A 128 3.25 0.90 -11.86
C SER A 128 2.01 1.53 -11.24
N ALA A 129 1.21 2.22 -12.05
CA ALA A 129 -0.06 2.78 -11.61
C ALA A 129 -1.12 1.68 -11.52
N MET A 130 -1.90 1.69 -10.44
CA MET A 130 -2.90 0.68 -10.14
C MET A 130 -4.29 1.23 -10.42
N SER A 131 -5.12 0.44 -11.08
CA SER A 131 -6.50 0.80 -11.40
C SER A 131 -7.48 -0.05 -10.57
N TYR A 132 -8.47 0.61 -9.99
CA TYR A 132 -9.55 -0.02 -9.24
C TYR A 132 -10.91 0.49 -9.74
N ASP A 133 -11.96 -0.32 -9.61
CA ASP A 133 -13.33 0.17 -9.78
C ASP A 133 -13.85 0.84 -8.50
N GLY A 134 -15.02 1.48 -8.58
CA GLY A 134 -15.66 2.15 -7.45
C GLY A 134 -16.14 1.21 -6.32
N ALA A 135 -15.96 -0.09 -6.47
CA ALA A 135 -16.22 -1.09 -5.43
C ALA A 135 -14.93 -1.70 -4.86
N GLY A 136 -13.77 -1.10 -5.13
CA GLY A 136 -12.48 -1.54 -4.60
C GLY A 136 -11.92 -2.79 -5.28
N LYS A 137 -12.40 -3.16 -6.47
CA LYS A 137 -11.88 -4.31 -7.24
C LYS A 137 -10.71 -3.87 -8.09
N PHE A 138 -9.61 -4.60 -8.01
CA PHE A 138 -8.46 -4.37 -8.87
C PHE A 138 -8.77 -4.70 -10.33
N LEU A 139 -8.52 -3.73 -11.22
CA LEU A 139 -8.75 -3.84 -12.66
C LEU A 139 -7.47 -4.13 -13.45
N GLY A 140 -6.31 -3.79 -12.88
CA GLY A 140 -5.01 -4.00 -13.51
C GLY A 140 -4.02 -2.92 -13.14
N SER A 141 -2.79 -3.10 -13.62
CA SER A 141 -1.69 -2.16 -13.42
C SER A 141 -1.03 -1.81 -14.74
N GLU A 142 -0.58 -0.56 -14.88
CA GLU A 142 0.12 -0.07 -16.07
C GLU A 142 1.49 0.49 -15.67
N PHE A 143 2.53 0.13 -16.42
CA PHE A 143 3.85 0.75 -16.23
C PHE A 143 3.87 2.13 -16.85
N ILE A 144 4.31 3.10 -16.04
CA ILE A 144 4.38 4.49 -16.44
C ILE A 144 5.69 4.75 -17.19
N GLY A 145 5.59 5.54 -18.26
CA GLY A 145 6.73 5.98 -19.05
C GLY A 145 7.73 6.81 -18.24
N SER A 146 9.02 6.73 -18.60
CA SER A 146 10.09 7.43 -17.90
C SER A 146 9.97 8.96 -17.95
N ASP A 147 9.24 9.50 -18.91
CA ASP A 147 8.91 10.92 -19.04
C ASP A 147 8.04 11.45 -17.89
N ARG A 148 7.31 10.57 -17.19
CA ARG A 148 6.47 10.91 -16.03
C ARG A 148 7.09 10.52 -14.68
N LEU A 149 8.30 9.95 -14.67
CA LEU A 149 8.92 9.47 -13.43
C LEU A 149 9.10 10.59 -12.37
N SER A 150 9.43 11.81 -12.81
CA SER A 150 9.56 12.97 -11.93
C SER A 150 8.24 13.39 -11.26
N GLU A 151 7.12 13.26 -11.97
CA GLU A 151 5.77 13.49 -11.44
C GLU A 151 5.48 12.54 -10.27
N PHE A 152 5.68 11.24 -10.48
CA PHE A 152 5.43 10.23 -9.45
C PHE A 152 6.42 10.28 -8.29
N THR A 153 7.66 10.70 -8.55
CA THR A 153 8.64 10.96 -7.47
C THR A 153 8.15 12.11 -6.60
N THR A 154 7.61 13.17 -7.21
CA THR A 154 7.00 14.30 -6.49
C THR A 154 5.80 13.86 -5.67
N TYR A 155 4.94 12.97 -6.18
CA TYR A 155 3.84 12.40 -5.41
C TYR A 155 4.33 11.65 -4.18
N ARG A 156 5.32 10.76 -4.32
CA ARG A 156 5.92 10.04 -3.19
C ARG A 156 6.49 11.00 -2.14
N ASP A 157 7.31 11.96 -2.58
CA ASP A 157 8.02 12.86 -1.67
C ASP A 157 7.05 13.75 -0.90
N THR A 158 6.02 14.26 -1.59
CA THR A 158 4.93 15.02 -0.96
C THR A 158 4.15 14.14 0.01
N ALA A 159 3.84 12.90 -0.36
CA ALA A 159 3.10 11.98 0.50
C ALA A 159 3.86 11.73 1.81
N LEU A 160 5.15 11.43 1.73
CA LEU A 160 6.02 11.21 2.89
C LEU A 160 6.20 12.47 3.75
N ALA A 161 6.32 13.64 3.14
CA ALA A 161 6.50 14.91 3.87
C ALA A 161 5.28 15.29 4.71
N HIS A 162 4.09 14.83 4.32
CA HIS A 162 2.82 15.11 4.99
C HIS A 162 2.27 13.95 5.82
N ALA A 163 2.91 12.78 5.78
CA ALA A 163 2.49 11.61 6.51
C ALA A 163 3.24 11.46 7.84
N GLU A 164 2.58 10.84 8.83
CA GLU A 164 3.21 10.44 10.08
C GLU A 164 3.30 8.91 10.18
N PRO A 165 4.24 8.33 10.97
CA PRO A 165 4.35 6.89 11.11
C PRO A 165 3.05 6.26 11.62
N PHE A 166 2.61 5.18 10.96
CA PHE A 166 1.36 4.49 11.28
C PHE A 166 1.22 4.11 12.77
N PRO A 167 2.24 3.60 13.49
CA PRO A 167 2.09 3.28 14.92
C PRO A 167 1.73 4.50 15.78
N GLU A 168 2.28 5.67 15.44
CA GLU A 168 2.01 6.92 16.15
C GLU A 168 0.60 7.45 15.83
N TRP A 169 0.21 7.40 14.55
CA TRP A 169 -1.14 7.75 14.11
C TRP A 169 -2.19 6.82 14.74
N TRP A 170 -1.96 5.51 14.68
CA TRP A 170 -2.86 4.48 15.18
C TRP A 170 -3.04 4.54 16.71
N ALA A 171 -1.99 4.88 17.46
CA ALA A 171 -2.13 5.08 18.90
C ALA A 171 -3.06 6.26 19.27
N LYS A 172 -3.19 7.26 18.40
CA LYS A 172 -4.05 8.45 18.62
C LYS A 172 -5.46 8.26 18.06
N HIS A 173 -5.60 7.48 16.99
CA HIS A 173 -6.79 7.48 16.14
C HIS A 173 -7.32 6.10 15.77
N GLY A 174 -6.56 5.03 16.06
CA GLY A 174 -7.04 3.66 15.97
C GLY A 174 -8.12 3.42 17.02
N GLU A 175 -9.26 2.90 16.56
CA GLU A 175 -10.39 2.53 17.42
C GLU A 175 -10.14 1.22 18.17
#